data_AF-A0A7W2Y8N5-F1
#
_entry.id   AF-A0A7W2Y8N5-F1
#
_cell.length_a   1.000
_cell.length_b   1.000
_cell.length_c   1.000
_cell.angle_alpha   90.00
_cell.angle_beta   90.00
_cell.angle_gamma   90.00
#
_symmetry.space_group_name_H-M   'P 1'
#
loop_
_entity.id
_entity.type
_entity.pdbx_description
1 polymer ?
#
loop_
_entity_poly.entity_id
_entity_poly.type
_entity_poly.pdbx_seq_one_letter_code
_entity_poly.pdbx_strand_id
1 'polypeptide(L)'
;MLMFTPIMSLVVLIPIFILGFWLVVTEKITKHQEHHKFFSLLAKVGLCVGIPLNVASILIIQHPATAISVVLQGVGQTLFYIGQYLLSAGYLGLVVCALNKQIWKKFFAAFSPMGQMALTNYLMHSVILTSIFYGYAGGQYGEISRAPQMLIVIAIIVTQIILSKWWLNRYRFGPMEWLWRSLTYKQMQPMKL
;
A
#
# COMPACT_ATOMS: atom_id res chain seq x y z
N MET A 1 -21.97 8.88 13.09
CA MET A 1 -20.75 8.10 12.77
C MET A 1 -19.57 8.94 12.29
N LEU A 2 -19.75 10.06 11.55
CA LEU A 2 -18.64 10.86 10.97
C LEU A 2 -17.82 11.72 11.95
N MET A 3 -18.31 12.02 13.15
CA MET A 3 -17.55 12.85 14.11
C MET A 3 -16.36 12.11 14.73
N PHE A 4 -16.45 10.79 14.91
CA PHE A 4 -15.40 9.99 15.53
C PHE A 4 -14.45 9.34 14.52
N THR A 5 -14.77 9.38 13.22
CA THR A 5 -13.93 8.76 12.18
C THR A 5 -12.50 9.30 12.14
N PRO A 6 -12.23 10.62 12.27
CA PRO A 6 -10.84 11.10 12.26
C PRO A 6 -10.03 10.58 13.45
N ILE A 7 -10.63 10.57 14.65
CA ILE A 7 -9.99 10.10 15.88
C ILE A 7 -9.70 8.60 15.78
N MET A 8 -10.68 7.82 15.34
CA MET A 8 -10.51 6.37 15.13
C MET A 8 -9.43 6.07 14.09
N SER A 9 -9.40 6.80 12.98
CA SER A 9 -8.34 6.65 11.97
C SER A 9 -6.95 6.97 12.53
N LEU A 10 -6.80 8.02 13.34
CA LEU A 10 -5.52 8.34 13.98
C LEU A 10 -5.09 7.24 14.94
N VAL A 11 -6.00 6.77 15.80
CA VAL A 11 -5.71 5.70 16.78
C VAL A 11 -5.31 4.40 16.09
N VAL A 12 -5.86 4.11 14.91
CA VAL A 12 -5.52 2.91 14.14
C VAL A 12 -4.22 3.07 13.34
N LEU A 13 -4.00 4.24 12.71
CA LEU A 13 -2.87 4.44 11.80
C LEU A 13 -1.57 4.73 12.54
N ILE A 14 -1.61 5.53 13.61
CA ILE A 14 -0.41 5.93 14.36
C ILE A 14 0.39 4.70 14.84
N PRO A 15 -0.22 3.67 15.46
CA PRO A 15 0.51 2.47 15.85
C PRO A 15 1.23 1.77 14.69
N ILE A 16 0.61 1.71 13.52
CA ILE A 16 1.20 1.08 12.32
C ILE A 16 2.41 1.90 11.83
N PHE A 17 2.28 3.23 11.81
CA PHE A 17 3.41 4.12 11.50
C PHE A 17 4.54 3.97 12.52
N ILE A 18 4.23 3.87 13.81
CA ILE A 18 5.22 3.66 14.87
C ILE A 18 5.93 2.31 14.69
N LEU A 19 5.21 1.25 14.33
CA LEU A 19 5.82 -0.05 14.02
C LEU A 19 6.75 0.02 12.82
N GLY A 20 6.34 0.72 11.76
CA GLY A 20 7.20 0.98 10.59
C GLY A 20 8.46 1.78 10.97
N PHE A 21 8.29 2.84 11.75
CA PHE A 21 9.39 3.67 12.24
C PHE A 21 10.35 2.86 13.14
N TRP A 22 9.81 2.00 14.01
CA TRP A 22 10.60 1.10 14.84
C TRP A 22 11.47 0.15 14.01
N LEU A 23 10.96 -0.39 12.89
CA LEU A 23 11.76 -1.23 11.97
C LEU A 23 12.92 -0.47 11.31
N VAL A 24 12.76 0.84 11.10
CA VAL A 24 13.81 1.71 10.55
C VAL A 24 14.84 2.07 11.62
N VAL A 25 14.40 2.53 12.79
CA VAL A 25 15.29 2.95 13.89
C VAL A 25 16.10 1.78 14.45
N THR A 26 15.52 0.58 14.50
CA THR A 26 16.26 -0.64 14.90
C THR A 26 17.15 -1.19 13.79
N GLU A 27 17.22 -0.52 12.64
CA GLU A 27 17.92 -0.93 11.43
C GLU A 27 17.52 -2.30 10.86
N LYS A 28 16.48 -2.95 11.42
CA LYS A 28 16.06 -4.29 10.99
C LYS A 28 15.73 -4.35 9.52
N ILE A 29 15.05 -3.33 8.99
CA ILE A 29 14.69 -3.26 7.57
C ILE A 29 15.89 -2.93 6.67
N THR A 30 16.83 -2.12 7.16
CA THR A 30 18.07 -1.77 6.44
C THR A 30 19.00 -2.97 6.36
N LYS A 31 19.26 -3.62 7.51
CA LYS A 31 20.05 -4.85 7.68
C LYS A 31 19.17 -6.11 7.60
N HIS A 32 18.23 -6.12 6.66
CA HIS A 32 17.27 -7.22 6.49
C HIS A 32 17.92 -8.60 6.26
N GLN A 33 19.14 -8.66 5.73
CA GLN A 33 19.90 -9.90 5.55
C GLN A 33 20.30 -10.54 6.89
N GLU A 34 20.71 -9.73 7.87
CA GLU A 34 21.07 -10.18 9.22
C GLU A 34 19.83 -10.64 9.99
N HIS A 35 18.69 -10.00 9.76
CA HIS A 35 17.41 -10.29 10.42
C HIS A 35 16.48 -11.21 9.63
N HIS A 36 17.00 -12.05 8.73
CA HIS A 36 16.17 -12.92 7.86
C HIS A 36 15.18 -13.79 8.64
N LYS A 37 15.54 -14.30 9.84
CA LYS A 37 14.65 -15.11 10.69
C LYS A 37 13.42 -14.33 11.13
N PHE A 38 13.58 -13.05 11.46
CA PHE A 38 12.49 -12.18 11.87
C PHE A 38 11.47 -12.00 10.74
N PHE A 39 11.93 -11.65 9.53
CA PHE A 39 11.04 -11.46 8.38
C PHE A 39 10.44 -12.77 7.86
N SER A 40 11.17 -13.89 7.95
CA SER A 40 10.65 -15.22 7.63
C SER A 40 9.55 -15.65 8.59
N LEU A 41 9.72 -15.39 9.89
CA LEU A 41 8.68 -15.61 10.89
C LEU A 41 7.46 -14.72 10.63
N LEU A 42 7.69 -13.44 10.34
CA LEU A 42 6.63 -12.49 10.00
C LEU A 42 5.81 -12.97 8.80
N ALA A 43 6.50 -13.41 7.74
CA ALA A 43 5.88 -13.98 6.54
C ALA A 43 5.06 -15.23 6.88
N LYS A 44 5.67 -16.22 7.55
CA LYS A 44 5.02 -17.49 7.86
C LYS A 44 3.83 -17.31 8.79
N VAL A 45 4.01 -16.65 9.93
CA VAL A 45 2.93 -16.44 10.91
C VAL A 45 1.86 -15.53 10.31
N GLY A 46 2.25 -14.44 9.67
CA GLY A 46 1.32 -13.50 9.06
C GLY A 46 0.45 -14.14 7.97
N LEU A 47 1.02 -14.99 7.13
CA LEU A 47 0.27 -15.70 6.09
C LEU A 47 -0.53 -16.88 6.67
N CYS A 48 0.10 -17.75 7.46
CA CYS A 48 -0.54 -18.95 8.00
C CYS A 48 -1.64 -18.65 9.01
N VAL A 49 -1.57 -17.52 9.73
CA VAL A 49 -2.61 -17.09 10.67
C VAL A 49 -3.54 -16.06 10.04
N GLY A 50 -3.00 -15.10 9.30
CA GLY A 50 -3.80 -14.02 8.69
C GLY A 50 -4.77 -14.52 7.63
N ILE A 51 -4.39 -15.52 6.81
CA ILE A 51 -5.30 -16.08 5.79
C ILE A 51 -6.48 -16.80 6.45
N PRO A 52 -6.30 -17.79 7.35
CA PRO A 52 -7.44 -18.44 8.01
C PRO A 52 -8.33 -17.48 8.79
N LEU A 53 -7.77 -16.47 9.45
CA LEU A 53 -8.59 -15.47 10.16
C LEU A 53 -9.46 -14.64 9.21
N ASN A 54 -8.93 -14.23 8.05
CA ASN A 54 -9.72 -13.53 7.05
C ASN A 54 -10.76 -14.44 6.37
N VAL A 55 -10.43 -15.72 6.17
CA VAL A 55 -11.41 -16.70 5.67
C VAL A 55 -12.51 -16.94 6.70
N ALA A 56 -12.17 -17.09 7.98
CA ALA A 56 -13.17 -17.22 9.04
C ALA A 56 -14.03 -15.95 9.15
N SER A 57 -13.42 -14.76 9.07
CA SER A 57 -14.16 -13.51 9.14
C SER A 57 -15.14 -13.36 7.99
N ILE A 58 -14.74 -13.66 6.74
CA ILE A 58 -15.65 -13.56 5.59
C ILE A 58 -16.78 -14.58 5.67
N LEU A 59 -16.50 -15.81 6.12
CA LEU A 59 -17.53 -16.84 6.32
C LEU A 59 -18.56 -16.40 7.38
N ILE A 60 -18.13 -15.75 8.46
CA ILE A 60 -19.03 -15.21 9.49
C ILE A 60 -19.80 -14.02 8.94
N ILE A 61 -19.13 -13.04 8.31
CA ILE A 61 -19.76 -11.80 7.82
C ILE A 61 -20.81 -12.11 6.75
N GLN A 62 -20.57 -13.09 5.89
CA GLN A 62 -21.51 -13.48 4.83
C GLN A 62 -22.61 -14.44 5.29
N HIS A 63 -22.52 -15.00 6.51
CA HIS A 63 -23.53 -15.90 7.02
C HIS A 63 -24.86 -15.14 7.27
N PRO A 64 -26.03 -15.66 6.83
CA PRO A 64 -27.31 -14.96 6.98
C PRO A 64 -27.65 -14.57 8.42
N ALA A 65 -27.25 -15.38 9.40
CA ALA A 65 -27.46 -15.08 10.83
C ALA A 65 -26.76 -13.79 11.30
N THR A 66 -25.70 -13.35 10.60
CA THR A 66 -24.96 -12.14 10.93
C THR A 66 -25.75 -10.87 10.62
N ALA A 67 -26.75 -10.94 9.73
CA ALA A 67 -27.66 -9.82 9.49
C ALA A 67 -28.54 -9.50 10.70
N ILE A 68 -28.72 -10.47 11.62
CA ILE A 68 -29.64 -10.38 12.75
C ILE A 68 -28.87 -10.30 14.09
N SER A 69 -27.65 -10.84 14.15
CA SER A 69 -26.83 -10.86 15.37
C SER A 69 -25.68 -9.84 15.32
N VAL A 70 -25.81 -8.81 16.15
CA VAL A 70 -24.75 -7.80 16.37
C VAL A 70 -23.46 -8.43 16.89
N VAL A 71 -23.56 -9.49 17.70
CA VAL A 71 -22.39 -10.20 18.23
C VAL A 71 -21.62 -10.90 17.12
N LEU A 72 -22.32 -11.62 16.23
CA LEU A 72 -21.68 -12.27 15.08
C LEU A 72 -21.03 -11.24 14.15
N GLN A 73 -21.70 -10.10 13.93
CA GLN A 73 -21.13 -9.00 13.15
C GLN A 73 -19.86 -8.45 13.79
N GLY A 74 -19.88 -8.20 15.10
CA GLY A 74 -18.72 -7.73 15.86
C GLY A 74 -17.54 -8.69 15.83
N VAL A 75 -17.81 -10.00 16.01
CA VAL A 75 -16.78 -11.05 15.92
C VAL A 75 -16.19 -11.11 14.52
N GLY A 76 -17.03 -11.13 13.48
CA GLY A 76 -16.58 -11.16 12.09
C GLY A 76 -15.68 -9.97 11.75
N GLN A 77 -16.09 -8.74 12.09
CA GLN A 77 -15.29 -7.54 11.86
C GLN A 77 -13.98 -7.54 12.64
N THR A 78 -14.01 -7.97 13.90
CA THR A 78 -12.79 -8.04 14.74
C THR A 78 -11.77 -9.01 14.14
N LEU A 79 -12.22 -10.20 13.74
CA LEU A 79 -11.37 -11.19 13.07
C LEU A 79 -10.82 -10.65 11.75
N PHE A 80 -11.63 -9.91 10.99
CA PHE A 80 -11.19 -9.25 9.75
C PHE A 80 -10.05 -8.27 10.02
N TYR A 81 -10.20 -7.34 10.97
CA TYR A 81 -9.15 -6.36 11.28
C TYR A 81 -7.87 -7.01 11.80
N ILE A 82 -7.97 -7.96 12.74
CA ILE A 82 -6.80 -8.69 13.25
C ILE A 82 -6.10 -9.45 12.11
N GLY A 83 -6.88 -10.17 11.31
CA GLY A 83 -6.39 -10.89 10.15
C GLY A 83 -5.69 -9.97 9.15
N GLN A 84 -6.25 -8.78 8.89
CA GLN A 84 -5.68 -7.79 7.97
C GLN A 84 -4.31 -7.28 8.45
N TYR A 85 -4.13 -7.00 9.74
CA TYR A 85 -2.83 -6.57 10.27
C TYR A 85 -1.79 -7.69 10.21
N LEU A 86 -2.16 -8.91 10.57
CA LEU A 86 -1.28 -10.08 10.48
C LEU A 86 -0.88 -10.36 9.03
N LEU A 87 -1.83 -10.28 8.10
CA LEU A 87 -1.58 -10.51 6.69
C LEU A 87 -0.69 -9.40 6.09
N SER A 88 -0.90 -8.15 6.49
CA SER A 88 -0.03 -7.02 6.10
C SER A 88 1.41 -7.23 6.57
N ALA A 89 1.59 -7.68 7.82
CA ALA A 89 2.89 -8.08 8.32
C ALA A 89 3.48 -9.26 7.53
N GLY A 90 2.64 -10.25 7.19
CA GLY A 90 3.01 -11.38 6.34
C GLY A 90 3.53 -10.95 4.96
N TYR A 91 2.84 -10.02 4.31
CA TYR A 91 3.26 -9.45 3.03
C TYR A 91 4.57 -8.66 3.13
N LEU A 92 4.74 -7.85 4.19
CA LEU A 92 6.01 -7.17 4.45
C LEU A 92 7.15 -8.18 4.60
N GLY A 93 6.97 -9.22 5.41
CA GLY A 93 7.95 -10.29 5.60
C GLY A 93 8.29 -10.99 4.29
N LEU A 94 7.29 -11.30 3.47
CA LEU A 94 7.46 -11.96 2.18
C LEU A 94 8.27 -11.09 1.21
N VAL A 95 7.93 -9.81 1.08
CA VAL A 95 8.65 -8.86 0.22
C VAL A 95 10.10 -8.71 0.66
N VAL A 96 10.34 -8.53 1.97
CA VAL A 96 11.70 -8.39 2.51
C VAL A 96 12.51 -9.68 2.32
N CYS A 97 11.92 -10.85 2.55
CA CYS A 97 12.58 -12.12 2.26
C CYS A 97 12.87 -12.29 0.77
N ALA A 98 11.99 -11.82 -0.12
CA ALA A 98 12.21 -11.86 -1.56
C ALA A 98 13.40 -10.98 -1.97
N LEU A 99 13.59 -9.81 -1.35
CA LEU A 99 14.73 -8.91 -1.62
C LEU A 99 16.11 -9.55 -1.37
N ASN A 100 16.19 -10.60 -0.55
CA ASN A 100 17.43 -11.36 -0.34
C ASN A 100 17.86 -12.17 -1.58
N LYS A 101 16.97 -12.38 -2.54
CA LYS A 101 17.25 -13.11 -3.78
C LYS A 101 17.51 -12.13 -4.93
N GLN A 102 18.61 -12.31 -5.65
CA GLN A 102 19.06 -11.39 -6.71
C GLN A 102 18.03 -11.16 -7.82
N ILE A 103 17.26 -12.19 -8.19
CA ILE A 103 16.24 -12.08 -9.24
C ILE A 103 15.11 -11.11 -8.83
N TRP A 104 14.66 -11.19 -7.59
CA TRP A 104 13.61 -10.35 -7.03
C TRP A 104 14.13 -8.94 -6.74
N LYS A 105 15.39 -8.81 -6.29
CA LYS A 105 16.05 -7.50 -6.17
C LYS A 105 16.05 -6.74 -7.50
N LYS A 106 16.39 -7.41 -8.61
CA LYS A 106 16.33 -6.82 -9.96
C LYS A 106 14.91 -6.44 -10.36
N PHE A 107 13.93 -7.31 -10.09
CA PHE A 107 12.53 -7.04 -10.37
C PHE A 107 12.04 -5.78 -9.62
N PHE A 108 12.22 -5.72 -8.30
CA PHE A 108 11.80 -4.56 -7.50
C PHE A 108 12.59 -3.29 -7.83
N ALA A 109 13.84 -3.39 -8.27
CA ALA A 109 14.61 -2.23 -8.72
C ALA A 109 13.94 -1.52 -9.92
N ALA A 110 13.21 -2.23 -10.78
CA ALA A 110 12.45 -1.62 -11.86
C ALA A 110 11.32 -0.69 -11.36
N PHE A 111 10.76 -0.97 -10.18
CA PHE A 111 9.72 -0.16 -9.54
C PHE A 111 10.29 0.98 -8.68
N SER A 112 11.61 0.98 -8.41
CA SER A 112 12.23 1.99 -7.55
C SER A 112 11.96 3.44 -7.99
N PRO A 113 12.04 3.80 -9.29
CA PRO A 113 11.70 5.16 -9.73
C PRO A 113 10.27 5.56 -9.40
N MET A 114 9.32 4.63 -9.59
CA MET A 114 7.91 4.86 -9.27
C MET A 114 7.71 5.07 -7.76
N GLY A 115 8.43 4.33 -6.92
CA GLY A 115 8.40 4.49 -5.46
C GLY A 115 9.03 5.79 -4.96
N GLN A 116 10.07 6.31 -5.63
CA GLN A 116 10.67 7.61 -5.32
C GLN A 116 9.74 8.79 -5.66
N MET A 117 8.79 8.58 -6.57
CA MET A 117 7.75 9.55 -6.97
C MET A 117 6.35 9.14 -6.48
N ALA A 118 6.26 8.53 -5.29
CA ALA A 118 5.01 7.96 -4.79
C ALA A 118 3.85 8.96 -4.69
N LEU A 119 4.08 10.19 -4.22
CA LEU A 119 3.05 11.22 -4.10
C LEU A 119 2.61 11.74 -5.48
N THR A 120 3.57 12.01 -6.37
CA THR A 120 3.25 12.43 -7.74
C THR A 120 2.47 11.33 -8.47
N ASN A 121 2.91 10.07 -8.37
CA ASN A 121 2.24 8.94 -9.01
C ASN A 121 0.84 8.68 -8.43
N TYR A 122 0.66 8.83 -7.12
CA TYR A 122 -0.65 8.74 -6.47
C TYR A 122 -1.64 9.79 -7.00
N LEU A 123 -1.20 11.05 -7.11
CA LEU A 123 -2.05 12.10 -7.68
C LEU A 123 -2.33 11.87 -9.17
N MET A 124 -1.32 11.44 -9.94
CA MET A 124 -1.53 11.07 -11.35
C MET A 124 -2.52 9.92 -11.50
N HIS A 125 -2.43 8.86 -10.68
CA HIS A 125 -3.40 7.77 -10.67
C HIS A 125 -4.81 8.29 -10.40
N SER A 126 -4.94 9.16 -9.40
CA SER A 126 -6.23 9.73 -9.03
C SER A 126 -6.82 10.50 -10.21
N VAL A 127 -6.06 11.45 -10.78
CA VAL A 127 -6.50 12.25 -11.93
C VAL A 127 -6.85 11.37 -13.14
N ILE A 128 -6.02 10.38 -13.47
CA ILE A 128 -6.26 9.48 -14.61
C ILE A 128 -7.55 8.68 -14.40
N LEU A 129 -7.66 8.00 -13.25
CA LEU A 129 -8.78 7.09 -12.99
C LEU A 129 -10.09 7.87 -12.80
N THR A 130 -10.08 9.00 -12.10
CA THR A 130 -11.28 9.83 -11.99
C THR A 130 -11.66 10.40 -13.36
N SER A 131 -10.71 10.73 -14.22
CA SER A 131 -11.04 11.22 -15.57
C SER A 131 -11.61 10.13 -16.47
N ILE A 132 -11.18 8.88 -16.32
CA ILE A 132 -11.75 7.75 -17.08
C ILE A 132 -13.15 7.39 -16.56
N PHE A 133 -13.30 7.26 -15.25
CA PHE A 133 -14.48 6.65 -14.66
C PHE A 133 -15.54 7.65 -14.19
N TYR A 134 -15.17 8.85 -13.74
CA TYR A 134 -16.17 9.80 -13.22
C TYR A 134 -16.85 10.56 -14.36
N GLY A 135 -18.08 10.99 -14.10
CA GLY A 135 -18.95 11.63 -15.10
C GLY A 135 -18.49 12.99 -15.61
N TYR A 136 -17.48 13.63 -14.99
CA TYR A 136 -16.98 14.92 -15.48
C TYR A 136 -16.13 14.80 -16.76
N ALA A 137 -15.70 13.59 -17.13
CA ALA A 137 -14.92 13.33 -18.33
C ALA A 137 -15.40 12.06 -19.04
N GLY A 138 -14.80 10.90 -18.75
CA GLY A 138 -15.06 9.65 -19.46
C GLY A 138 -16.35 8.92 -19.07
N GLY A 139 -16.82 9.11 -17.83
CA GLY A 139 -18.11 8.55 -17.36
C GLY A 139 -18.22 7.02 -17.38
N GLN A 140 -17.11 6.27 -17.41
CA GLN A 140 -17.10 4.81 -17.59
C GLN A 140 -17.37 3.99 -16.31
N TYR A 141 -17.87 4.61 -15.25
CA TYR A 141 -18.12 3.91 -13.99
C TYR A 141 -19.20 2.84 -14.17
N GLY A 142 -18.85 1.57 -13.92
CA GLY A 142 -19.77 0.44 -14.07
C GLY A 142 -19.86 -0.12 -15.51
N GLU A 143 -19.34 0.60 -16.50
CA GLU A 143 -19.47 0.24 -17.93
C GLU A 143 -18.41 -0.77 -18.39
N ILE A 144 -17.21 -0.71 -17.81
CA ILE A 144 -16.10 -1.59 -18.20
C ILE A 144 -16.06 -2.81 -17.28
N SER A 145 -16.08 -4.02 -17.86
CA SER A 145 -15.96 -5.26 -17.10
C SER A 145 -14.58 -5.43 -16.43
N ARG A 146 -14.47 -6.35 -15.46
CA ARG A 146 -13.28 -6.46 -14.59
C ARG A 146 -11.98 -6.80 -15.32
N ALA A 147 -12.03 -7.68 -16.33
CA ALA A 147 -10.84 -8.09 -17.07
C ALA A 147 -10.19 -6.92 -17.85
N PRO A 148 -10.92 -6.14 -18.69
CA PRO A 148 -10.35 -4.97 -19.33
C PRO A 148 -9.94 -3.86 -18.35
N GLN A 149 -10.64 -3.70 -17.21
CA GLN A 149 -10.18 -2.79 -16.15
C GLN A 149 -8.77 -3.14 -15.66
N MET A 150 -8.45 -4.43 -15.51
CA MET A 150 -7.11 -4.86 -15.08
C MET A 150 -6.03 -4.49 -16.12
N LEU A 151 -6.35 -4.59 -17.42
CA LEU A 151 -5.44 -4.17 -18.49
C LEU A 151 -5.17 -2.66 -18.46
N ILE A 152 -6.20 -1.85 -18.18
CA ILE A 152 -6.04 -0.40 -18.01
C ILE A 152 -5.08 -0.10 -16.85
N VAL A 153 -5.26 -0.77 -15.70
CA VAL A 153 -4.37 -0.59 -14.54
C VAL A 153 -2.92 -0.96 -14.87
N ILE A 154 -2.69 -2.10 -15.54
CA ILE A 154 -1.36 -2.52 -15.97
C ILE A 154 -0.73 -1.48 -16.91
N ALA A 155 -1.49 -0.98 -17.89
CA ALA A 155 -1.02 0.04 -18.82
C ALA A 155 -0.62 1.33 -18.10
N ILE A 156 -1.41 1.78 -17.13
CA ILE A 156 -1.09 2.97 -16.31
C ILE A 156 0.19 2.74 -15.51
N ILE A 157 0.33 1.61 -14.81
CA ILE A 157 1.51 1.30 -13.99
C ILE A 157 2.77 1.25 -14.85
N VAL A 158 2.75 0.53 -15.98
CA VAL A 158 3.90 0.44 -16.89
C VAL A 158 4.29 1.82 -17.41
N THR A 159 3.31 2.62 -17.83
CA THR A 159 3.54 3.99 -18.30
C THR A 159 4.18 4.85 -17.21
N GLN A 160 3.66 4.78 -15.97
CA GLN A 160 4.20 5.55 -14.86
C GLN A 160 5.60 5.10 -14.43
N ILE A 161 5.94 3.81 -14.52
CA ILE A 161 7.30 3.33 -14.26
C ILE A 161 8.28 3.97 -15.26
N ILE A 162 7.92 3.95 -16.56
CA ILE A 162 8.75 4.52 -17.63
C ILE A 162 8.90 6.04 -17.43
N LEU A 163 7.80 6.75 -17.19
CA LEU A 163 7.80 8.20 -16.97
C LEU A 163 8.59 8.57 -15.72
N SER A 164 8.42 7.84 -14.61
CA SER A 164 9.15 8.10 -13.37
C SER A 164 10.66 7.90 -13.56
N LYS A 165 11.06 6.84 -14.28
CA LYS A 165 12.47 6.60 -14.61
C LYS A 165 13.03 7.72 -15.49
N TRP A 166 12.30 8.11 -16.54
CA TRP A 166 12.70 9.20 -17.42
C TRP A 166 12.84 10.54 -16.67
N TRP A 167 11.93 10.80 -15.73
CA TRP A 167 11.91 12.01 -14.92
C TRP A 167 13.09 12.07 -13.95
N LEU A 168 13.32 11.01 -13.17
CA LEU A 168 14.39 10.95 -12.17
C LEU A 168 15.79 10.90 -12.78
N ASN A 169 15.92 10.61 -14.08
CA ASN A 169 17.18 10.79 -14.81
C ASN A 169 17.53 12.28 -15.06
N ARG A 170 16.60 13.21 -14.81
CA ARG A 170 16.77 14.66 -15.05
C ARG A 170 16.58 15.50 -13.78
N TYR A 171 15.78 15.00 -12.84
CA TYR A 171 15.38 15.72 -11.63
C TYR A 171 15.60 14.86 -10.37
N ARG A 172 15.86 15.51 -9.24
CA ARG A 172 16.14 14.84 -7.96
C ARG A 172 14.90 14.28 -7.27
N PHE A 173 13.73 14.85 -7.55
CA PHE A 173 12.46 14.52 -6.90
C PHE A 173 11.34 14.54 -7.94
N GLY A 174 10.24 13.84 -7.66
CA GLY A 174 9.00 14.10 -8.39
C GLY A 174 8.45 15.50 -8.08
N PRO A 175 7.63 16.08 -8.98
CA PRO A 175 7.09 17.43 -8.83
C PRO A 175 6.41 17.68 -7.47
N MET A 176 5.58 16.73 -7.03
CA MET A 176 4.79 16.87 -5.80
C MET A 176 5.64 16.60 -4.56
N GLU A 177 6.60 15.68 -4.64
CA GLU A 177 7.57 15.46 -3.58
C GLU A 177 8.45 16.70 -3.36
N TRP A 178 8.87 17.35 -4.46
CA TRP A 178 9.62 18.60 -4.40
C TRP A 178 8.82 19.71 -3.74
N LEU A 179 7.55 19.88 -4.15
CA LEU A 179 6.65 20.86 -3.57
C LEU A 179 6.46 20.61 -2.08
N TRP A 180 6.14 19.36 -1.71
CA TRP A 180 5.93 18.96 -0.32
C TRP A 180 7.15 19.21 0.57
N ARG A 181 8.35 18.82 0.11
CA ARG A 181 9.61 19.07 0.84
C ARG A 181 9.90 20.56 0.96
N SER A 182 9.71 21.32 -0.12
CA SER A 182 10.00 22.75 -0.11
C SER A 182 9.06 23.50 0.85
N LEU A 183 7.80 23.09 0.94
CA LEU A 183 6.83 23.64 1.90
C LEU A 183 7.16 23.23 3.34
N THR A 184 7.50 21.96 3.57
CA THR A 184 7.79 21.44 4.92
C THR A 184 9.01 22.12 5.54
N TYR A 185 10.09 22.27 4.78
CA TYR A 185 11.31 22.93 5.24
C TYR A 185 11.30 24.44 5.03
N LYS A 186 10.22 25.00 4.45
CA LYS A 186 10.09 26.42 4.09
C LYS A 186 11.28 26.95 3.27
N GLN A 187 11.88 26.09 2.45
CA GLN A 187 13.03 26.39 1.61
C GLN A 187 12.89 25.70 0.27
N MET A 188 13.06 26.45 -0.83
CA MET A 188 13.05 25.87 -2.17
C MET A 188 14.21 24.88 -2.34
N GLN A 189 13.87 23.61 -2.54
CA GLN A 189 14.87 22.56 -2.74
C GLN A 189 15.44 22.61 -4.16
N PRO A 190 16.71 22.26 -4.39
CA PRO A 190 17.26 22.15 -5.75
C PRO A 190 16.59 20.98 -6.49
N MET A 191 15.99 21.27 -7.64
CA MET A 191 15.16 20.31 -8.39
C MET A 191 15.95 19.57 -9.49
N LYS A 192 16.85 20.26 -10.18
CA LYS A 192 17.70 19.66 -11.23
C LYS A 192 18.85 18.88 -10.59
N LEU A 193 19.27 17.80 -11.25
CA LEU A 193 20.44 17.02 -10.85
C LEU A 193 21.70 17.89 -10.86
#